data_AF-A0A367ZM50-F1
#
_entry.id   AF-A0A367ZM50-F1
#
_cell.length_a   1.000
_cell.length_b   1.000
_cell.length_c   1.000
_cell.angle_alpha   90.00
_cell.angle_beta   90.00
_cell.angle_gamma   90.00
#
_symmetry.space_group_name_H-M   'P 1'
#
loop_
_entity.id
_entity.type
_entity.pdbx_description
1 polymer ?
#
loop_
_entity_poly.entity_id
_entity_poly.type
_entity_poly.pdbx_seq_one_letter_code
_entity_poly.pdbx_strand_id
1 'polypeptide(L)'
;MALADLVAVLRTDLSDPQGELFTDDVLSRCILKGVYRLARDLEISLSIVNGEVVPEPEGEPRELLLLLGQIHACQVMRAQTANAFSFSSGDKRVDKTKQPEHWAGLEEDLKAVYKQRLSEIKPGAAASPEDYIITPGGLRPVIYDQGSELEL
;
A
#
# COMPACT_ATOMS: atom_id res chain seq x y z
N MET A 1 6.08 8.71 14.17
CA MET A 1 4.67 8.31 14.40
C MET A 1 4.59 6.81 14.58
N ALA A 2 3.95 6.35 15.65
CA ALA A 2 3.81 4.93 15.93
C ALA A 2 2.84 4.25 14.95
N LEU A 3 3.14 3.01 14.57
CA LEU A 3 2.28 2.23 13.67
C LEU A 3 0.88 2.03 14.27
N ALA A 4 0.79 1.85 15.59
CA ALA A 4 -0.48 1.69 16.31
C ALA A 4 -1.38 2.93 16.15
N ASP A 5 -0.81 4.14 16.16
CA ASP A 5 -1.57 5.38 15.97
C ASP A 5 -2.11 5.47 14.55
N LEU A 6 -1.28 5.13 13.54
CA LEU A 6 -1.71 5.06 12.15
C LEU A 6 -2.82 4.03 11.94
N VAL A 7 -2.74 2.88 12.63
CA VAL A 7 -3.78 1.85 12.61
C VAL A 7 -5.09 2.36 13.22
N ALA A 8 -5.03 3.08 14.34
CA ALA A 8 -6.22 3.65 14.98
C ALA A 8 -6.92 4.69 14.09
N VAL A 9 -6.14 5.53 13.38
CA VAL A 9 -6.70 6.48 12.40
C VAL A 9 -7.29 5.74 11.20
N LEU A 10 -6.54 4.81 10.61
CA LEU A 10 -7.00 4.03 9.46
C LEU A 10 -8.29 3.25 9.77
N ARG A 11 -8.41 2.74 10.99
CA ARG A 11 -9.62 2.07 11.50
C ARG A 11 -10.84 2.98 11.49
N THR A 12 -10.65 4.25 11.84
CA THR A 12 -11.70 5.27 11.80
C THR A 12 -12.10 5.58 10.36
N ASP A 13 -11.12 5.75 9.47
CA ASP A 13 -11.36 6.03 8.05
C ASP A 13 -12.14 4.90 7.35
N LEU A 14 -11.82 3.64 7.71
CA LEU A 14 -12.50 2.46 7.20
C LEU A 14 -13.88 2.23 7.82
N SER A 15 -14.33 3.10 8.73
CA SER A 15 -15.58 2.95 9.48
C SER A 15 -15.67 1.59 10.21
N ASP A 16 -14.54 1.09 10.73
CA ASP A 16 -14.44 -0.17 11.47
C ASP A 16 -13.95 0.02 12.93
N PRO A 17 -14.61 0.88 13.74
CA PRO A 17 -14.11 1.24 15.07
C PRO A 17 -14.01 0.06 16.04
N GLN A 18 -14.73 -1.04 15.78
CA GLN A 18 -14.76 -2.23 16.64
C GLN A 18 -13.87 -3.39 16.15
N GLY A 19 -13.32 -3.34 14.93
CA GLY A 19 -12.48 -4.42 14.41
C GLY A 19 -13.24 -5.65 13.98
N GLU A 20 -14.45 -5.44 13.47
CA GLU A 20 -15.26 -6.51 12.91
C GLU A 20 -14.80 -6.89 11.50
N LEU A 21 -14.25 -5.92 10.75
CA LEU A 21 -13.78 -6.13 9.38
C LEU A 21 -12.28 -6.40 9.31
N PHE A 22 -11.48 -5.66 10.09
CA PHE A 22 -10.03 -5.73 10.04
C PHE A 22 -9.40 -5.92 11.42
N THR A 23 -8.50 -6.90 11.51
CA THR A 23 -7.59 -7.03 12.65
C THR A 23 -6.47 -5.99 12.59
N ASP A 24 -5.90 -5.65 13.74
CA ASP A 24 -4.78 -4.70 13.81
C ASP A 24 -3.56 -5.17 13.02
N ASP A 25 -3.30 -6.49 12.97
CA ASP A 25 -2.22 -7.07 12.16
C ASP A 25 -2.42 -6.84 10.66
N VAL A 26 -3.66 -6.94 10.18
CA VAL A 26 -4.00 -6.68 8.77
C VAL A 26 -3.81 -5.20 8.45
N LEU A 27 -4.30 -4.30 9.30
CA LEU A 27 -4.15 -2.86 9.11
C LEU A 27 -2.68 -2.42 9.20
N SER A 28 -1.92 -2.99 10.14
CA SER A 28 -0.47 -2.79 10.25
C SER A 28 0.22 -3.16 8.95
N ARG A 29 -0.07 -4.34 8.39
CA ARG A 29 0.50 -4.77 7.10
C ARG A 29 0.11 -3.85 5.95
N CYS A 30 -1.11 -3.31 5.94
CA CYS A 30 -1.57 -2.35 4.94
C CYS A 30 -0.74 -1.06 5.00
N ILE A 31 -0.51 -0.51 6.19
CA ILE A 31 0.33 0.69 6.38
C ILE A 31 1.78 0.40 5.97
N LEU A 32 2.37 -0.70 6.41
CA LEU A 32 3.77 -1.05 6.09
C LEU A 32 4.01 -1.15 4.57
N LYS A 33 3.05 -1.73 3.83
CA LYS A 33 3.09 -1.78 2.36
C LYS A 33 3.02 -0.38 1.74
N GLY A 34 2.24 0.52 2.35
CA GLY A 34 2.11 1.91 1.95
C GLY A 34 3.40 2.72 2.12
N VAL A 35 4.16 2.50 3.21
CA VAL A 35 5.38 3.27 3.54
C VAL A 35 6.39 3.27 2.39
N TYR A 36 6.76 2.09 1.87
CA TYR A 36 7.76 1.98 0.80
C TYR A 36 7.28 2.57 -0.52
N ARG A 37 5.99 2.38 -0.83
CA ARG A 37 5.39 2.97 -2.02
C ARG A 37 5.38 4.48 -1.94
N LEU A 38 4.96 5.03 -0.80
CA LEU A 38 4.92 6.47 -0.57
C LEU A 38 6.31 7.11 -0.63
N ALA A 39 7.30 6.49 0.02
CA ALA A 39 8.69 6.93 -0.01
C ALA A 39 9.19 7.12 -1.45
N ARG A 40 8.93 6.11 -2.29
CA ARG A 40 9.29 6.14 -3.70
C ARG A 40 8.47 7.19 -4.47
N ASP A 41 7.15 7.20 -4.33
CA ASP A 41 6.26 8.07 -5.10
C ASP A 41 6.53 9.56 -4.80
N LEU A 42 6.90 9.90 -3.56
CA LEU A 42 7.31 11.25 -3.16
C LEU A 42 8.82 11.53 -3.28
N GLU A 43 9.63 10.53 -3.61
CA GLU A 43 11.12 10.60 -3.57
C GLU A 43 11.67 11.10 -2.23
N ILE A 44 11.05 10.67 -1.14
CA ILE A 44 11.51 10.93 0.22
C ILE A 44 12.06 9.66 0.86
N SER A 45 12.84 9.81 1.92
CA SER A 45 13.21 8.67 2.76
C SER A 45 12.11 8.44 3.79
N LEU A 46 11.53 7.23 3.80
CA LEU A 46 10.75 6.71 4.91
C LEU A 46 11.22 5.29 5.22
N SER A 47 11.23 4.94 6.50
CA SER A 47 11.66 3.65 7.00
C SER A 47 10.80 3.25 8.19
N ILE A 48 10.84 1.97 8.54
CA ILE A 48 10.20 1.45 9.75
C ILE A 48 11.30 1.06 10.74
N VAL A 49 11.28 1.69 11.91
CA VAL A 49 12.25 1.43 12.99
C VAL A 49 11.46 1.21 14.26
N ASN A 50 11.64 0.05 14.90
CA ASN A 50 10.99 -0.29 16.18
C ASN A 50 9.45 -0.10 16.20
N GLY A 51 8.77 -0.35 15.08
CA GLY A 51 7.31 -0.18 14.99
C GLY A 51 6.86 1.27 14.76
N GLU A 52 7.77 2.18 14.42
CA GLU A 52 7.48 3.55 14.06
C GLU A 52 7.87 3.84 12.62
N VAL A 53 7.10 4.71 11.96
CA VAL A 53 7.47 5.25 10.65
C VAL A 53 8.36 6.48 10.87
N VAL A 54 9.56 6.44 10.30
CA VAL A 54 10.63 7.44 10.49
C VAL A 54 11.21 7.90 9.14
N PRO A 55 11.39 9.21 8.89
CA PRO A 55 10.92 10.34 9.72
C PRO A 55 9.40 10.33 9.89
N GLU A 56 8.93 11.01 10.93
CA GLU A 56 7.50 11.12 11.22
C GLU A 56 6.77 11.74 10.01
N PRO A 57 5.79 11.03 9.41
CA PRO A 57 5.00 11.60 8.35
C PRO A 57 4.03 12.63 8.94
N GLU A 58 4.08 13.86 8.44
CA GLU A 58 3.18 14.95 8.80
C GLU A 58 2.50 15.52 7.56
N GLY A 59 1.35 16.17 7.73
CA GLY A 59 0.60 16.79 6.63
C GLY A 59 0.29 15.80 5.50
N GLU A 60 0.55 16.21 4.26
CA GLU A 60 0.23 15.43 3.05
C GLU A 60 0.84 14.02 3.02
N PRO A 61 2.14 13.79 3.32
CA PRO A 61 2.70 12.44 3.46
C PRO A 61 1.89 11.51 4.38
N ARG A 62 1.39 12.03 5.51
CA ARG A 62 0.58 11.23 6.45
C ARG A 62 -0.76 10.86 5.83
N GLU A 63 -1.46 11.83 5.24
CA GLU A 63 -2.77 11.62 4.62
C GLU A 63 -2.67 10.66 3.43
N LEU A 64 -1.61 10.78 2.61
CA LEU A 64 -1.34 9.84 1.53
C LEU A 64 -0.99 8.43 2.02
N LEU A 65 -0.28 8.32 3.15
CA LEU A 65 0.03 7.01 3.75
C LEU A 65 -1.26 6.31 4.22
N LEU A 66 -2.16 7.05 4.88
CA LEU A 66 -3.46 6.53 5.33
C LEU A 66 -4.33 6.13 4.14
N LEU A 67 -4.36 6.94 3.07
CA LEU A 67 -5.07 6.62 1.83
C LEU A 67 -4.52 5.34 1.16
N LEU A 68 -3.20 5.15 1.14
CA LEU A 68 -2.59 3.88 0.69
C LEU A 68 -3.00 2.71 1.60
N GLY A 69 -3.08 2.94 2.91
CA GLY A 69 -3.62 1.99 3.88
C GLY A 69 -5.04 1.54 3.52
N GLN A 70 -5.93 2.48 3.21
CA GLN A 70 -7.31 2.19 2.81
C GLN A 70 -7.37 1.38 1.51
N ILE A 71 -6.58 1.78 0.48
CA ILE A 71 -6.48 1.02 -0.79
C ILE A 71 -6.05 -0.43 -0.53
N HIS A 72 -5.06 -0.63 0.33
CA HIS A 72 -4.57 -1.97 0.67
C HIS A 72 -5.59 -2.77 1.50
N ALA A 73 -6.36 -2.12 2.37
CA ALA A 73 -7.46 -2.75 3.08
C ALA A 73 -8.56 -3.23 2.11
N CYS A 74 -8.94 -2.41 1.11
CA CYS A 74 -9.86 -2.84 0.05
C CYS A 74 -9.33 -4.05 -0.73
N GLN A 75 -8.02 -4.08 -1.03
CA GLN A 75 -7.39 -5.26 -1.68
C GLN A 75 -7.51 -6.52 -0.83
N VAL A 76 -7.32 -6.41 0.49
CA VAL A 76 -7.49 -7.53 1.42
C VAL A 76 -8.94 -8.01 1.42
N MET A 77 -9.92 -7.10 1.55
CA MET A 77 -11.34 -7.48 1.56
C MET A 77 -11.79 -8.09 0.25
N ARG A 78 -11.33 -7.56 -0.89
CA ARG A 78 -11.61 -8.13 -2.20
C ARG A 78 -11.08 -9.57 -2.30
N ALA A 79 -9.86 -9.81 -1.83
CA ALA A 79 -9.30 -11.16 -1.80
C ALA A 79 -10.06 -12.08 -0.83
N GLN A 80 -10.42 -11.60 0.36
CA GLN A 80 -11.16 -12.39 1.34
C GLN A 80 -12.56 -12.77 0.84
N THR A 81 -13.30 -11.81 0.28
CA THR A 81 -14.67 -12.01 -0.21
C THR A 81 -14.71 -12.82 -1.49
N ALA A 82 -13.70 -12.73 -2.37
CA ALA A 82 -13.58 -13.59 -3.55
C ALA A 82 -13.40 -15.08 -3.20
N ASN A 83 -12.79 -15.37 -2.05
CA ASN A 83 -12.62 -16.72 -1.54
C ASN A 83 -13.83 -17.24 -0.72
N ALA A 84 -14.84 -16.40 -0.50
CA ALA A 84 -16.01 -16.79 0.28
C ALA A 84 -17.03 -17.54 -0.60
N PHE A 85 -17.36 -18.78 -0.22
CA PHE A 85 -18.36 -19.57 -0.92
C PHE A 85 -19.77 -18.98 -0.73
N SER A 86 -20.53 -18.89 -1.82
CA SER A 86 -21.96 -18.55 -1.77
C SER A 86 -22.78 -19.81 -1.50
N PHE A 87 -23.68 -19.76 -0.51
CA PHE A 87 -24.54 -20.87 -0.12
C PHE A 87 -26.01 -20.51 -0.36
N SER A 88 -26.76 -21.44 -0.96
CA SER A 88 -28.21 -21.36 -1.09
C SER A 88 -28.85 -22.63 -0.56
N SER A 89 -29.81 -22.52 0.35
CA SER A 89 -30.61 -23.65 0.85
C SER A 89 -32.08 -23.25 0.91
N GLY A 90 -32.91 -23.99 0.16
CA GLY A 90 -34.35 -23.71 0.05
C GLY A 90 -34.63 -22.29 -0.46
N ASP A 91 -35.44 -21.55 0.29
CA ASP A 91 -35.89 -20.18 0.00
C ASP A 91 -34.90 -19.09 0.48
N LYS A 92 -33.80 -19.45 1.17
CA LYS A 92 -32.80 -18.49 1.66
C LYS A 92 -31.57 -18.49 0.76
N ARG A 93 -31.37 -17.38 0.06
CA ARG A 93 -30.16 -17.10 -0.73
C ARG A 93 -29.43 -15.91 -0.10
N VAL A 94 -28.20 -16.15 0.38
CA VAL A 94 -27.27 -15.07 0.71
C VAL A 94 -26.34 -14.91 -0.47
N ASP A 95 -26.67 -13.96 -1.34
CA ASP A 95 -25.85 -13.66 -2.51
C ASP A 95 -24.69 -12.73 -2.12
N LYS A 96 -23.51 -13.32 -1.90
CA LYS A 96 -22.28 -12.57 -1.62
C LYS A 96 -21.45 -12.28 -2.87
N THR A 97 -21.96 -12.65 -4.06
CA THR A 97 -21.20 -12.53 -5.31
C THR A 97 -20.81 -11.11 -5.63
N LYS A 98 -21.56 -10.10 -5.17
CA LYS A 98 -21.31 -8.66 -5.41
C LYS A 98 -20.28 -8.01 -4.47
N GLN A 99 -19.85 -8.71 -3.42
CA GLN A 99 -18.92 -8.13 -2.44
C GLN A 99 -17.53 -7.87 -3.04
N PRO A 100 -16.93 -8.79 -3.82
CA PRO A 100 -15.65 -8.53 -4.48
C PRO A 100 -15.69 -7.33 -5.43
N GLU A 101 -16.76 -7.15 -6.23
CA GLU A 101 -16.90 -6.00 -7.12
C GLU A 101 -17.08 -4.69 -6.34
N HIS A 102 -17.80 -4.72 -5.23
CA HIS A 102 -17.94 -3.54 -4.36
C HIS A 102 -16.58 -3.05 -3.86
N TRP A 103 -15.76 -3.96 -3.31
CA TRP A 103 -14.41 -3.61 -2.86
C TRP A 103 -13.48 -3.19 -4.00
N ALA A 104 -13.68 -3.74 -5.21
CA ALA A 104 -12.94 -3.32 -6.39
C ALA A 104 -13.26 -1.87 -6.79
N GLY A 105 -14.54 -1.48 -6.76
CA GLY A 105 -14.96 -0.10 -7.04
C GLY A 105 -14.38 0.90 -6.04
N LEU A 106 -14.47 0.60 -4.73
CA LEU A 106 -13.86 1.43 -3.70
C LEU A 106 -12.33 1.53 -3.87
N GLU A 107 -11.66 0.43 -4.22
CA GLU A 107 -10.22 0.43 -4.50
C GLU A 107 -9.87 1.37 -5.68
N GLU A 108 -10.69 1.37 -6.74
CA GLU A 108 -10.49 2.20 -7.93
C GLU A 108 -10.69 3.68 -7.61
N ASP A 109 -11.76 4.04 -6.90
CA ASP A 109 -12.06 5.41 -6.49
C ASP A 109 -10.94 5.98 -5.61
N LEU A 110 -10.49 5.23 -4.59
CA LEU A 110 -9.40 5.65 -3.71
C LEU A 110 -8.07 5.79 -4.47
N LYS A 111 -7.79 4.91 -5.44
CA LYS A 111 -6.62 5.03 -6.31
C LYS A 111 -6.68 6.29 -7.17
N ALA A 112 -7.85 6.68 -7.66
CA ALA A 112 -8.02 7.91 -8.42
C ALA A 112 -7.71 9.13 -7.54
N VAL A 113 -8.23 9.17 -6.30
CA VAL A 113 -7.92 10.22 -5.32
C VAL A 113 -6.42 10.26 -5.01
N TYR A 114 -5.78 9.11 -4.79
CA TYR A 114 -4.34 9.05 -4.54
C TYR A 114 -3.53 9.62 -5.70
N LYS A 115 -3.85 9.21 -6.93
CA LYS A 115 -3.17 9.72 -8.14
C LYS A 115 -3.35 11.22 -8.28
N GLN A 116 -4.56 11.73 -8.04
CA GLN A 116 -4.84 13.15 -8.09
C GLN A 116 -3.99 13.93 -7.08
N ARG A 117 -4.06 13.57 -5.79
CA ARG A 117 -3.28 14.26 -4.74
C ARG A 117 -1.77 14.16 -4.97
N LEU A 118 -1.29 12.99 -5.41
CA LEU A 118 0.12 12.83 -5.77
C LEU A 118 0.54 13.78 -6.91
N SER A 119 -0.33 13.99 -7.91
CA SER A 119 -0.05 14.91 -9.02
C SER A 119 -0.04 16.39 -8.60
N GLU A 120 -0.83 16.75 -7.59
CA GLU A 120 -0.88 18.11 -7.03
C GLU A 120 0.42 18.44 -6.27
N ILE A 121 0.99 17.45 -5.56
CA ILE A 121 2.26 17.60 -4.83
C ILE A 121 3.46 17.50 -5.78
N LYS A 122 3.42 16.54 -6.71
CA LYS A 122 4.51 16.27 -7.63
C LYS A 122 4.00 16.08 -9.06
N PRO A 123 3.96 17.16 -9.85
CA PRO A 123 3.59 17.10 -11.26
C PRO A 123 4.55 16.15 -12.01
N GLY A 124 4.04 15.04 -12.53
CA GLY A 124 4.82 14.01 -13.23
C GLY A 124 4.94 12.67 -12.49
N ALA A 125 4.72 12.62 -11.17
CA ALA A 125 4.72 11.36 -10.42
C ALA A 125 3.55 10.44 -10.81
N ALA A 126 2.43 11.03 -11.25
CA ALA A 126 1.26 10.28 -11.74
C ALA A 126 1.46 9.66 -13.14
N ALA A 127 2.52 10.02 -13.88
CA ALA A 127 2.73 9.61 -15.27
C ALA A 127 3.39 8.22 -15.43
N SER A 128 4.01 7.67 -14.39
CA SER A 128 4.65 6.34 -14.45
C SER A 128 4.22 5.36 -13.35
N PRO A 129 2.94 4.99 -13.23
CA PRO A 129 2.54 3.94 -12.29
C PRO A 129 2.78 2.52 -12.83
N GLU A 130 3.01 2.35 -14.14
CA GLU A 130 2.91 1.04 -14.82
C GLU A 130 4.25 0.50 -15.33
N ASP A 131 5.27 1.36 -15.46
CA ASP A 131 6.64 0.94 -15.76
C ASP A 131 7.38 0.66 -14.45
N TYR A 132 7.09 -0.49 -13.85
CA TYR A 132 7.83 -1.07 -12.72
C TYR A 132 9.22 -1.58 -13.15
N ILE A 133 9.92 -0.86 -14.04
CA ILE A 133 11.32 -1.12 -14.31
C ILE A 133 12.09 -0.50 -13.13
N ILE A 134 12.70 -1.35 -12.31
CA ILE A 134 13.78 -0.92 -11.42
C ILE A 134 14.91 -0.45 -12.33
N THR A 135 14.88 0.82 -12.75
CA THR A 135 16.04 1.42 -13.40
C THR A 135 17.06 1.57 -12.29
N PRO A 136 18.18 0.83 -12.31
CA PRO A 136 19.17 0.96 -11.28
C PRO A 136 19.89 2.30 -11.50
N GLY A 137 19.32 3.37 -10.93
CA GLY A 137 19.91 4.69 -10.95
C GLY A 137 21.21 4.65 -10.16
N GLY A 138 22.32 4.45 -10.86
CA GLY A 138 23.66 4.50 -10.28
C GLY A 138 24.39 3.17 -10.11
N LEU A 139 23.85 2.02 -10.56
CA LEU A 139 24.67 0.80 -10.65
C LEU A 139 25.64 0.94 -11.82
N ARG A 140 26.88 1.35 -11.51
CA ARG A 140 28.00 1.17 -12.43
C ARG A 140 28.48 -0.27 -12.28
N PRO A 141 28.53 -1.08 -13.36
CA PRO A 141 29.11 -2.41 -13.26
C PRO A 141 30.54 -2.30 -12.74
N VAL A 142 30.83 -2.99 -11.64
CA VAL A 142 32.19 -3.16 -11.15
C VAL A 142 32.84 -4.20 -12.05
N ILE A 143 33.62 -3.74 -13.02
CA ILE A 143 34.44 -4.61 -13.86
C ILE A 143 35.67 -4.98 -13.02
N TYR A 144 35.74 -6.24 -12.59
CA TYR A 144 36.95 -6.78 -12.00
C TYR A 144 37.88 -7.18 -13.14
N ASP A 145 39.09 -6.60 -13.18
CA ASP A 145 40.13 -7.05 -14.09
C ASP A 145 40.68 -8.39 -13.54
N GLN A 146 40.56 -9.45 -14.34
CA GLN A 146 41.05 -10.77 -13.96
C GLN A 146 42.59 -10.71 -13.95
N GLY A 147 43.19 -11.15 -12.84
CA GLY A 147 44.58 -10.83 -12.46
C GLY A 147 45.63 -11.04 -13.55
N SER A 148 46.54 -10.09 -13.64
CA SER A 148 47.81 -10.21 -14.37
C SER A 148 48.64 -11.36 -13.79
N GLU A 149 49.15 -12.22 -14.67
CA GLU A 149 50.09 -13.29 -14.34
C GLU A 149 51.24 -12.77 -13.49
N LEU A 150 51.51 -13.44 -12.37
CA LEU A 150 52.77 -13.31 -11.64
C LEU A 150 53.84 -14.04 -12.48
N GLU A 151 54.64 -13.27 -13.23
CA GLU A 151 55.88 -13.81 -13.77
C GLU A 151 56.83 -14.16 -12.62
N LEU A 152 57.24 -15.43 -12.58
CA LEU A 152 58.27 -16.00 -11.69
C LEU A 152 59.68 -15.69 -12.21
#